data_AF-A0AAD4H1T2-F1
#
_entry.id   AF-A0AAD4H1T2-F1
#
_cell.length_a   1.000
_cell.length_b   1.000
_cell.length_c   1.000
_cell.angle_alpha   90.00
_cell.angle_beta   90.00
_cell.angle_gamma   90.00
#
_symmetry.space_group_name_H-M   'P 1'
#
loop_
_entity.id
_entity.type
_entity.pdbx_description
1 polymer ?
#
loop_
_entity_poly.entity_id
_entity_poly.type
_entity_poly.pdbx_seq_one_letter_code
_entity_poly.pdbx_strand_id
1 'polypeptide(L)'
;MDQLSRLPLECLQRILHTIADNKSLSIAVLARLARVNRYICLVTLPIIYRNPFHHYIGHLEVRPRILYRTLLASVITVSNPHPSLSLEFKLDDATPAGPYSPRLDHLRHLLIKPDPFRNCVLLGFDAVLVEQTSSDIQERLDRLPSAFVNSFYSKNDLLWRCHGAVVLRELNWAFANPVLEQLETLSIPLSDIHRYHQVVDRLPRLELIYFLLDEVYDKS
;
A
#
# COMPACT_ATOMS: atom_id res chain seq x y z
N MET A 1 25.44 -22.80 17.15
CA MET A 1 25.23 -21.45 16.58
C MET A 1 25.14 -21.57 15.07
N ASP A 2 24.21 -20.86 14.45
CA ASP A 2 24.06 -20.85 12.99
C ASP A 2 25.34 -20.33 12.31
N GLN A 3 25.74 -20.91 11.17
CA GLN A 3 26.93 -20.49 10.44
C GLN A 3 26.71 -19.13 9.77
N LEU A 4 25.47 -18.82 9.37
CA LEU A 4 25.13 -17.54 8.76
C LEU A 4 25.28 -16.35 9.71
N SER A 5 25.04 -16.55 11.02
CA SER A 5 25.21 -15.49 12.02
C SER A 5 26.67 -15.17 12.36
N ARG A 6 27.62 -15.93 11.82
CA ARG A 6 29.08 -15.68 12.00
C ARG A 6 29.69 -14.89 10.85
N LEU A 7 28.94 -14.66 9.77
CA LEU A 7 29.44 -13.91 8.63
C LEU A 7 29.57 -12.42 9.00
N PRO A 8 30.58 -11.70 8.45
CA PRO A 8 30.59 -10.25 8.49
C PRO A 8 29.29 -9.67 7.94
N LEU A 9 28.83 -8.56 8.53
CA LEU A 9 27.55 -7.92 8.21
C LEU A 9 27.44 -7.62 6.71
N GLU A 10 28.53 -7.13 6.12
CA GLU A 10 28.63 -6.71 4.72
C GLU A 10 28.46 -7.92 3.79
N CYS A 11 29.03 -9.07 4.14
CA CYS A 11 28.89 -10.31 3.40
C CYS A 11 27.43 -10.79 3.43
N LEU A 12 26.80 -10.79 4.61
CA LEU A 12 25.40 -11.18 4.77
C LEU A 12 24.47 -10.25 3.99
N GLN A 13 24.65 -8.93 4.10
CA GLN A 13 23.89 -7.95 3.34
C GLN A 13 24.00 -8.19 1.83
N ARG A 14 25.22 -8.45 1.32
CA ARG A 14 25.43 -8.70 -0.11
C ARG A 14 24.74 -9.99 -0.59
N ILE A 15 24.75 -11.05 0.21
CA ILE A 15 24.00 -12.28 -0.08
C ILE A 15 22.50 -11.98 -0.12
N LEU A 16 21.98 -11.27 0.88
CA LEU A 16 20.56 -10.93 0.95
C LEU A 16 20.12 -10.01 -0.20
N HIS A 17 20.95 -9.05 -0.61
CA HIS A 17 20.70 -8.22 -1.79
C HIS A 17 20.70 -9.05 -3.08
N THR A 18 21.66 -9.96 -3.24
CA THR A 18 21.70 -10.88 -4.39
C THR A 18 20.44 -11.75 -4.46
N ILE A 19 19.94 -12.19 -3.31
CA ILE A 19 18.64 -12.91 -3.22
C ILE A 19 17.50 -11.96 -3.59
N ALA A 20 17.47 -10.74 -3.04
CA ALA A 20 16.44 -9.73 -3.27
C ALA A 20 16.24 -9.40 -4.77
N ASP A 21 17.35 -9.25 -5.49
CA ASP A 21 17.39 -8.90 -6.91
C ASP A 21 16.89 -10.03 -7.82
N ASN A 22 16.76 -11.26 -7.31
CA ASN A 22 16.26 -12.40 -8.06
C ASN A 22 14.72 -12.44 -8.10
N LYS A 23 14.13 -11.99 -9.21
CA LYS A 23 12.69 -11.71 -9.38
C LYS A 23 11.73 -12.86 -9.01
N SER A 24 12.13 -14.13 -9.13
CA SER A 24 11.20 -15.27 -9.05
C SER A 24 10.87 -15.74 -7.63
N LEU A 25 11.77 -15.56 -6.66
CA LEU A 25 11.66 -16.23 -5.35
C LEU A 25 12.05 -15.34 -4.16
N SER A 26 12.41 -14.08 -4.39
CA SER A 26 13.19 -13.33 -3.41
C SER A 26 12.46 -13.01 -2.11
N ILE A 27 11.25 -12.45 -2.12
CA ILE A 27 10.57 -12.06 -0.88
C ILE A 27 10.21 -13.27 0.01
N ALA A 28 9.72 -14.37 -0.57
CA ALA A 28 9.34 -15.54 0.23
C ALA A 28 10.56 -16.17 0.92
N VAL A 29 11.71 -16.21 0.23
CA VAL A 29 12.97 -16.68 0.79
C VAL A 29 13.47 -15.72 1.86
N LEU A 30 13.48 -14.41 1.60
CA LEU A 30 13.88 -13.39 2.58
C LEU A 30 12.99 -13.43 3.83
N ALA A 31 11.66 -13.56 3.67
CA ALA A 31 10.73 -13.70 4.79
C ALA A 31 10.98 -14.98 5.60
N ARG A 32 11.37 -16.08 4.96
CA ARG A 32 11.80 -17.30 5.66
C ARG A 32 13.13 -17.10 6.39
N LEU A 33 14.11 -16.45 5.76
CA LEU A 33 15.41 -16.14 6.37
C LEU A 33 15.26 -15.22 7.59
N ALA A 34 14.37 -14.24 7.53
CA ALA A 34 14.06 -13.37 8.65
C ALA A 34 13.50 -14.13 9.87
N ARG A 35 12.97 -15.35 9.69
CA ARG A 35 12.48 -16.20 10.79
C ARG A 35 13.55 -17.08 11.42
N VAL A 36 14.76 -17.16 10.84
CA VAL A 36 15.81 -18.07 11.31
C VAL A 36 16.45 -17.59 12.62
N ASN A 37 16.79 -16.29 12.71
CA ASN A 37 17.41 -15.69 13.89
C ASN A 37 17.15 -14.18 13.92
N ARG A 38 17.12 -13.59 15.12
CA ARG A 38 16.97 -12.14 15.34
C ARG A 38 17.98 -11.29 14.56
N TYR A 39 19.26 -11.69 14.51
CA TYR A 39 20.28 -10.97 13.76
C TYR A 39 19.94 -10.93 12.26
N ILE A 40 19.69 -12.09 11.65
CA ILE A 40 19.32 -12.20 10.24
C ILE A 40 18.03 -11.42 9.97
N CYS A 41 17.05 -11.49 10.86
CA CYS A 41 15.82 -10.69 10.79
C CYS A 41 16.15 -9.20 10.66
N LEU A 42 16.92 -8.63 11.59
CA LEU A 42 17.27 -7.21 11.59
C LEU A 42 18.00 -6.78 10.31
N VAL A 43 18.87 -7.62 9.74
CA VAL A 43 19.57 -7.32 8.48
C VAL A 43 18.64 -7.45 7.27
N THR A 44 17.69 -8.39 7.32
CA THR A 44 16.78 -8.70 6.20
C THR A 44 15.60 -7.74 6.12
N LEU A 45 15.12 -7.22 7.25
CA LEU A 45 13.95 -6.34 7.31
C LEU A 45 14.13 -5.09 6.42
N PRO A 46 15.23 -4.31 6.47
CA PRO A 46 15.41 -3.16 5.57
C PRO A 46 15.31 -3.52 4.09
N ILE A 47 15.72 -4.74 3.71
CA ILE A 47 15.67 -5.22 2.32
C ILE A 47 14.24 -5.57 1.93
N ILE A 48 13.48 -6.26 2.80
CA ILE A 48 12.06 -6.59 2.57
C ILE A 48 11.20 -5.32 2.53
N TYR A 49 11.42 -4.40 3.47
CA TYR A 49 10.63 -3.18 3.63
C TYR A 49 11.09 -2.02 2.73
N ARG A 50 12.17 -2.20 1.96
CA ARG A 50 12.58 -1.23 0.94
C ARG A 50 11.42 -0.95 -0.03
N ASN A 51 10.76 -2.01 -0.51
CA ASN A 51 9.55 -1.92 -1.31
C ASN A 51 8.64 -3.12 -0.99
N PRO A 52 7.83 -3.04 0.08
CA PRO A 52 7.01 -4.19 0.52
C PRO A 52 5.92 -4.55 -0.50
N PHE A 53 5.64 -3.68 -1.47
CA PHE A 53 4.58 -3.85 -2.45
C PHE A 53 5.05 -4.40 -3.81
N HIS A 54 6.37 -4.58 -4.00
CA HIS A 54 6.95 -4.91 -5.31
C HIS A 54 6.47 -6.25 -5.89
N HIS A 55 6.30 -7.28 -5.05
CA HIS A 55 6.01 -8.65 -5.51
C HIS A 55 4.51 -8.98 -5.62
N TYR A 56 3.63 -8.01 -5.38
CA TYR A 56 2.19 -8.22 -5.54
C TYR A 56 1.70 -8.03 -6.97
N ILE A 57 2.62 -7.75 -7.91
CA ILE A 57 2.34 -7.65 -9.34
C ILE A 57 2.36 -9.07 -9.92
N GLY A 58 1.22 -9.77 -9.98
CA GLY A 58 1.23 -11.11 -10.56
C GLY A 58 -0.04 -11.93 -10.36
N HIS A 59 -0.12 -12.74 -9.30
CA HIS A 59 -1.07 -13.87 -9.28
C HIS A 59 -1.51 -14.36 -7.88
N LEU A 60 -1.25 -13.63 -6.79
CA LEU A 60 -1.61 -14.10 -5.44
C LEU A 60 -2.39 -13.05 -4.65
N GLU A 61 -3.69 -13.28 -4.66
CA GLU A 61 -4.78 -12.35 -4.42
C GLU A 61 -5.08 -12.04 -2.93
N VAL A 62 -4.69 -12.89 -1.99
CA VAL A 62 -5.15 -12.78 -0.57
C VAL A 62 -4.13 -12.09 0.35
N ARG A 63 -2.86 -12.04 -0.04
CA ARG A 63 -1.76 -11.59 0.84
C ARG A 63 -1.58 -10.06 1.01
N PRO A 64 -2.00 -9.17 0.09
CA PRO A 64 -1.81 -7.73 0.28
C PRO A 64 -2.67 -7.18 1.43
N ARG A 65 -3.91 -7.68 1.58
CA ARG A 65 -4.87 -7.15 2.55
C ARG A 65 -4.42 -7.30 3.99
N ILE A 66 -3.85 -8.47 4.34
CA ILE A 66 -3.30 -8.70 5.68
C ILE A 66 -2.14 -7.73 5.93
N LEU A 67 -1.24 -7.57 4.96
CA LEU A 67 -0.12 -6.63 5.07
C LEU A 67 -0.62 -5.19 5.27
N TYR A 68 -1.55 -4.73 4.43
CA TYR A 68 -2.14 -3.40 4.55
C TYR A 68 -2.81 -3.22 5.91
N ARG A 69 -3.62 -4.18 6.37
CA ARG A 69 -4.27 -4.12 7.68
C ARG A 69 -3.25 -4.07 8.81
N THR A 70 -2.19 -4.88 8.76
CA THR A 70 -1.15 -4.90 9.79
C THR A 70 -0.34 -3.59 9.81
N LEU A 71 0.00 -3.04 8.64
CA LEU A 71 0.68 -1.75 8.54
C LEU A 71 -0.24 -0.61 8.98
N LEU A 72 -1.50 -0.64 8.57
CA LEU A 72 -2.49 0.37 8.95
C LEU A 72 -2.71 0.36 10.46
N ALA A 73 -2.82 -0.82 11.07
CA ALA A 73 -2.94 -0.96 12.53
C ALA A 73 -1.72 -0.39 13.28
N SER A 74 -0.51 -0.40 12.69
CA SER A 74 0.66 0.22 13.32
C SER A 74 0.71 1.74 13.17
N VAL A 75 0.01 2.30 12.17
CA VAL A 75 -0.02 3.75 11.87
C VAL A 75 -1.19 4.47 12.52
N ILE A 76 -2.38 3.86 12.44
CA ILE A 76 -3.68 4.47 12.75
C ILE A 76 -3.88 4.64 14.26
N THR A 77 -3.05 4.01 15.10
CA THR A 77 -3.06 4.25 16.55
C THR A 77 -2.89 5.73 16.93
N VAL A 78 -2.46 6.58 16.00
CA VAL A 78 -2.22 8.02 16.21
C VAL A 78 -3.28 8.91 15.54
N SER A 79 -4.16 8.40 14.67
CA SER A 79 -5.08 9.25 13.89
C SER A 79 -6.39 8.54 13.55
N ASN A 80 -7.52 9.26 13.64
CA ASN A 80 -8.82 8.74 13.20
C ASN A 80 -8.73 8.38 11.71
N PRO A 81 -8.85 7.09 11.34
CA PRO A 81 -8.74 6.68 9.96
C PRO A 81 -9.93 7.16 9.13
N HIS A 82 -9.70 7.41 7.84
CA HIS A 82 -10.79 7.73 6.93
C HIS A 82 -11.84 6.59 6.95
N PRO A 83 -13.16 6.89 6.95
CA PRO A 83 -14.20 5.88 7.04
C PRO A 83 -14.04 4.73 6.03
N SER A 84 -13.63 5.04 4.80
CA SER A 84 -13.37 4.03 3.76
C SER A 84 -12.28 3.02 4.13
N LEU A 85 -11.26 3.41 4.91
CA LEU A 85 -10.22 2.50 5.38
C LEU A 85 -10.73 1.63 6.53
N SER A 86 -11.48 2.20 7.46
CA SER A 86 -12.10 1.45 8.56
C SER A 86 -13.03 0.37 8.04
N LEU A 87 -13.90 0.77 7.10
CA LEU A 87 -14.84 -0.09 6.41
C LEU A 87 -14.13 -1.25 5.72
N GLU A 88 -13.06 -0.93 5.01
CA GLU A 88 -12.36 -1.88 4.18
C GLU A 88 -11.52 -2.88 4.98
N PHE A 89 -10.79 -2.38 5.97
CA PHE A 89 -9.82 -3.19 6.71
C PHE A 89 -10.36 -3.73 8.04
N LYS A 90 -11.62 -3.44 8.38
CA LYS A 90 -12.28 -3.84 9.64
C LYS A 90 -11.39 -3.54 10.84
N LEU A 91 -10.99 -2.27 10.94
CA LEU A 91 -9.99 -1.84 11.92
C LEU A 91 -10.51 -1.88 13.37
N ASP A 92 -11.82 -2.00 13.58
CA ASP A 92 -12.46 -2.01 14.90
C ASP A 92 -12.16 -3.29 15.71
N ASP A 93 -11.82 -4.39 15.03
CA ASP A 93 -11.31 -5.61 15.68
C ASP A 93 -9.82 -5.43 15.95
N ALA A 94 -9.49 -4.64 16.98
CA ALA A 94 -8.14 -4.35 17.41
C ALA A 94 -7.42 -5.64 17.85
N THR A 95 -6.81 -6.34 16.91
CA THR A 95 -5.79 -7.33 17.23
C THR A 95 -4.59 -6.54 17.74
N PRO A 96 -4.20 -6.67 19.02
CA PRO A 96 -3.11 -5.87 19.56
C PRO A 96 -1.86 -6.08 18.71
N ALA A 97 -1.22 -4.97 18.35
CA ALA A 97 0.04 -4.94 17.63
C ALA A 97 1.03 -5.85 18.38
N GLY A 98 1.30 -7.04 17.83
CA GLY A 98 2.26 -7.96 18.44
C GLY A 98 3.65 -7.32 18.52
N PRO A 99 4.57 -7.86 19.33
CA PRO A 99 5.94 -7.33 19.47
C PRO A 99 6.75 -7.34 18.16
N TYR A 100 6.21 -7.97 17.10
CA TYR A 100 6.78 -8.04 15.76
C TYR A 100 6.03 -7.18 14.75
N SER A 101 5.33 -6.14 15.21
CA SER A 101 4.59 -5.25 14.31
C SER A 101 5.54 -4.56 13.34
N PRO A 102 5.19 -4.50 12.05
CA PRO A 102 6.00 -3.87 11.04
C PRO A 102 6.21 -2.39 11.38
N ARG A 103 7.48 -1.96 11.38
CA ARG A 103 7.84 -0.55 11.56
C ARG A 103 7.94 0.11 10.20
N LEU A 104 7.28 1.25 10.04
CA LEU A 104 7.38 2.04 8.82
C LEU A 104 8.73 2.74 8.68
N ASP A 105 9.55 2.80 9.73
CA ASP A 105 10.87 3.46 9.77
C ASP A 105 11.84 2.99 8.66
N HIS A 106 11.57 1.85 8.03
CA HIS A 106 12.36 1.29 6.93
C HIS A 106 11.73 1.47 5.54
N LEU A 107 10.51 2.01 5.47
CA LEU A 107 9.82 2.27 4.22
C LEU A 107 10.49 3.46 3.51
N ARG A 108 11.09 3.21 2.34
CA ARG A 108 11.73 4.24 1.50
C ARG A 108 10.98 4.45 0.19
N HIS A 109 10.42 3.39 -0.36
CA HIS A 109 9.66 3.44 -1.60
C HIS A 109 8.22 3.04 -1.32
N LEU A 110 7.33 4.03 -1.36
CA LEU A 110 5.89 3.82 -1.26
C LEU A 110 5.30 3.82 -2.67
N LEU A 111 5.23 2.63 -3.25
CA LEU A 111 4.72 2.39 -4.59
C LEU A 111 3.48 1.51 -4.52
N ILE A 112 2.36 2.10 -4.13
CA ILE A 112 1.07 1.41 -4.20
C ILE A 112 0.51 1.66 -5.59
N LYS A 113 0.67 0.67 -6.47
CA LYS A 113 0.10 0.76 -7.80
C LYS A 113 -1.40 0.44 -7.72
N PRO A 114 -2.26 1.28 -8.34
CA PRO A 114 -3.60 0.85 -8.66
C PRO A 114 -3.42 -0.32 -9.61
N ASP A 115 -3.84 -1.51 -9.20
CA ASP A 115 -4.06 -2.56 -10.20
C ASP A 115 -5.38 -2.17 -10.88
N PRO A 116 -5.34 -1.71 -12.14
CA PRO A 116 -6.38 -0.79 -12.60
C PRO A 116 -7.75 -1.46 -12.83
N PHE A 117 -7.83 -2.81 -12.76
CA PHE A 117 -9.05 -3.51 -13.16
C PHE A 117 -9.37 -4.82 -12.41
N ARG A 118 -8.50 -5.35 -11.54
CA ARG A 118 -8.71 -6.70 -10.97
C ARG A 118 -8.73 -6.79 -9.44
N ASN A 119 -8.05 -5.90 -8.73
CA ASN A 119 -7.84 -6.11 -7.30
C ASN A 119 -8.97 -5.60 -6.38
N CYS A 120 -9.96 -4.87 -6.89
CA CYS A 120 -11.14 -4.52 -6.08
C CYS A 120 -12.01 -5.75 -5.75
N VAL A 121 -11.99 -6.78 -6.60
CA VAL A 121 -12.64 -8.08 -6.29
C VAL A 121 -11.98 -8.75 -5.07
N LEU A 122 -10.72 -8.45 -4.78
CA LEU A 122 -9.93 -9.09 -3.71
C LEU A 122 -10.25 -8.61 -2.31
N LEU A 123 -10.98 -7.52 -2.22
CA LEU A 123 -11.32 -6.92 -0.93
C LEU A 123 -12.59 -7.57 -0.34
N GLY A 124 -13.18 -8.54 -1.07
CA GLY A 124 -14.34 -9.31 -0.60
C GLY A 124 -15.43 -8.37 -0.12
N PHE A 125 -15.56 -7.24 -0.79
CA PHE A 125 -16.49 -6.24 -0.37
C PHE A 125 -17.90 -6.79 -0.53
N ASP A 126 -18.67 -6.61 0.52
CA ASP A 126 -20.10 -6.79 0.46
C ASP A 126 -20.68 -5.63 -0.35
N ALA A 127 -21.50 -5.91 -1.37
CA ALA A 127 -22.16 -4.87 -2.17
C ALA A 127 -22.95 -3.89 -1.29
N VAL A 128 -23.38 -4.37 -0.11
CA VAL A 128 -24.07 -3.62 0.95
C VAL A 128 -23.23 -2.45 1.50
N LEU A 129 -21.90 -2.56 1.55
CA LEU A 129 -21.01 -1.54 2.13
C LEU A 129 -20.78 -0.35 1.19
N VAL A 130 -20.85 -0.59 -0.12
CA VAL A 130 -20.76 0.47 -1.14
C VAL A 130 -21.99 1.37 -1.11
N GLU A 131 -23.16 0.82 -0.79
CA GLU A 131 -24.39 1.61 -0.63
C GLU A 131 -24.34 2.55 0.58
N GLN A 132 -23.54 2.25 1.62
CA GLN A 132 -23.42 3.09 2.81
C GLN A 132 -22.44 4.24 2.66
N THR A 133 -21.40 4.08 1.84
CA THR A 133 -20.45 5.16 1.47
C THR A 133 -20.96 6.01 0.30
N SER A 134 -22.23 5.81 -0.07
CA SER A 134 -22.80 6.20 -1.36
C SER A 134 -23.05 7.69 -1.54
N SER A 135 -23.34 8.53 -0.52
CA SER A 135 -23.76 9.91 -0.80
C SER A 135 -22.69 10.73 -1.55
N ASP A 136 -21.47 10.73 -1.03
CA ASP A 136 -20.37 11.53 -1.58
C ASP A 136 -19.86 10.93 -2.89
N ILE A 137 -19.86 9.60 -3.00
CA ILE A 137 -19.48 8.91 -4.22
C ILE A 137 -20.53 9.16 -5.29
N GLN A 138 -21.82 9.06 -4.97
CA GLN A 138 -22.93 9.27 -5.89
C GLN A 138 -22.95 10.71 -6.41
N GLU A 139 -22.75 11.72 -5.55
CA GLU A 139 -22.66 13.11 -6.00
C GLU A 139 -21.50 13.30 -7.01
N ARG A 140 -20.37 12.63 -6.78
CA ARG A 140 -19.23 12.64 -7.72
C ARG A 140 -19.56 11.90 -9.01
N LEU A 141 -20.27 10.76 -8.93
CA LEU A 141 -20.72 10.01 -10.09
C LEU A 141 -21.68 10.82 -10.96
N ASP A 142 -22.57 11.58 -10.35
CA ASP A 142 -23.56 12.41 -11.05
C ASP A 142 -22.90 13.56 -11.82
N ARG A 143 -21.67 13.93 -11.46
CA ARG A 143 -20.85 14.92 -12.18
C ARG A 143 -20.04 14.33 -13.34
N LEU A 144 -19.96 13.00 -13.45
CA LEU A 144 -19.19 12.37 -14.51
C LEU A 144 -19.92 12.50 -15.85
N PRO A 145 -19.18 12.70 -16.96
CA PRO A 145 -19.78 12.68 -18.30
C PRO A 145 -20.49 11.34 -18.55
N SER A 146 -21.68 11.39 -19.15
CA SER A 146 -22.46 10.18 -19.46
C SER A 146 -21.68 9.19 -20.33
N ALA A 147 -20.83 9.68 -21.25
CA ALA A 147 -19.94 8.85 -22.06
C ALA A 147 -18.94 8.03 -21.22
N PHE A 148 -18.47 8.59 -20.09
CA PHE A 148 -17.62 7.87 -19.15
C PHE A 148 -18.43 6.83 -18.38
N VAL A 149 -19.59 7.21 -17.83
CA VAL A 149 -20.48 6.29 -17.11
C VAL A 149 -20.88 5.09 -17.97
N ASN A 150 -21.17 5.33 -19.25
CA ASN A 150 -21.54 4.29 -20.22
C ASN A 150 -20.37 3.36 -20.63
N SER A 151 -19.13 3.69 -20.27
CA SER A 151 -17.97 2.83 -20.55
C SER A 151 -17.82 1.65 -19.56
N PHE A 152 -18.62 1.65 -18.49
CA PHE A 152 -18.64 0.58 -17.48
C PHE A 152 -19.78 -0.41 -17.74
N TYR A 153 -19.56 -1.67 -17.38
CA TYR A 153 -20.56 -2.73 -17.57
C TYR A 153 -21.83 -2.51 -16.75
N SER A 154 -21.71 -1.82 -15.61
CA SER A 154 -22.83 -1.50 -14.74
C SER A 154 -22.50 -0.31 -13.83
N LYS A 155 -23.53 0.31 -13.23
CA LYS A 155 -23.35 1.32 -12.18
C LYS A 155 -22.53 0.79 -10.99
N ASN A 156 -22.72 -0.48 -10.63
CA ASN A 156 -21.96 -1.11 -9.56
C ASN A 156 -20.47 -1.22 -9.91
N ASP A 157 -20.12 -1.61 -11.13
CA ASP A 157 -18.72 -1.64 -11.60
C ASP A 157 -18.06 -0.25 -11.47
N LEU A 158 -18.77 0.81 -11.86
CA LEU A 158 -18.30 2.18 -11.68
C LEU A 158 -18.11 2.54 -10.18
N LEU A 159 -19.11 2.27 -9.33
CA LEU A 159 -19.03 2.49 -7.90
C LEU A 159 -17.84 1.75 -7.26
N TRP A 160 -17.63 0.48 -7.62
CA TRP A 160 -16.51 -0.33 -7.16
C TRP A 160 -15.17 0.32 -7.44
N ARG A 161 -15.00 0.84 -8.66
CA ARG A 161 -13.76 1.47 -9.10
C ARG A 161 -13.52 2.80 -8.41
N CYS A 162 -14.56 3.62 -8.29
CA CYS A 162 -14.48 4.87 -7.54
C CYS A 162 -14.14 4.61 -6.07
N HIS A 163 -14.76 3.62 -5.44
CA HIS A 163 -14.44 3.23 -4.07
C HIS A 163 -12.99 2.75 -3.94
N GLY A 164 -12.54 1.87 -4.84
CA GLY A 164 -11.16 1.39 -4.87
C GLY A 164 -10.14 2.52 -5.01
N ALA A 165 -10.42 3.51 -5.87
CA ALA A 165 -9.58 4.70 -6.01
C ALA A 165 -9.52 5.53 -4.72
N VAL A 166 -10.65 5.72 -4.04
CA VAL A 166 -10.71 6.41 -2.74
C VAL A 166 -9.90 5.66 -1.69
N VAL A 167 -10.10 4.34 -1.55
CA VAL A 167 -9.34 3.51 -0.60
C VAL A 167 -7.85 3.60 -0.88
N LEU A 168 -7.44 3.48 -2.15
CA LEU A 168 -6.04 3.56 -2.53
C LEU A 168 -5.41 4.91 -2.15
N ARG A 169 -6.11 6.02 -2.44
CA ARG A 169 -5.69 7.36 -2.07
C ARG A 169 -5.48 7.49 -0.56
N GLU A 170 -6.49 7.11 0.21
CA GLU A 170 -6.45 7.20 1.68
C GLU A 170 -5.37 6.27 2.26
N LEU A 171 -5.20 5.07 1.70
CA LEU A 171 -4.19 4.11 2.12
C LEU A 171 -2.78 4.65 1.88
N ASN A 172 -2.56 5.24 0.70
CA ASN A 172 -1.29 5.81 0.32
C ASN A 172 -0.91 6.97 1.25
N TRP A 173 -1.83 7.89 1.53
CA TRP A 173 -1.57 8.99 2.46
C TRP A 173 -1.42 8.54 3.91
N ALA A 174 -2.21 7.55 4.34
CA ALA A 174 -2.05 6.95 5.66
C ALA A 174 -0.63 6.41 5.84
N PHE A 175 -0.09 5.67 4.87
CA PHE A 175 1.28 5.17 4.95
C PHE A 175 2.34 6.25 4.75
N ALA A 176 2.11 7.23 3.87
CA ALA A 176 3.11 8.24 3.57
C ALA A 176 3.34 9.21 4.74
N ASN A 177 2.25 9.73 5.32
CA ASN A 177 2.30 10.81 6.30
C ASN A 177 3.27 10.63 7.48
N PRO A 178 3.35 9.44 8.13
CA PRO A 178 4.28 9.23 9.25
C PRO A 178 5.75 9.12 8.83
N VAL A 179 6.05 9.02 7.54
CA VAL A 179 7.39 8.73 7.02
C VAL A 179 7.80 9.62 5.85
N LEU A 180 7.15 10.78 5.66
CA LEU A 180 7.43 11.68 4.55
C LEU A 180 8.93 12.05 4.48
N GLU A 181 9.55 12.32 5.62
CA GLU A 181 10.93 12.80 5.70
C GLU A 181 11.98 11.76 5.23
N GLN A 182 11.58 10.49 5.15
CA GLN A 182 12.43 9.37 4.73
C GLN A 182 12.06 8.77 3.37
N LEU A 183 10.96 9.20 2.74
CA LEU A 183 10.54 8.65 1.45
C LEU A 183 11.48 9.13 0.33
N GLU A 184 12.01 8.16 -0.41
CA GLU A 184 12.83 8.36 -1.61
C GLU A 184 11.97 8.23 -2.88
N THR A 185 10.89 7.46 -2.80
CA THR A 185 9.96 7.28 -3.92
C THR A 185 8.52 7.25 -3.44
N LEU A 186 7.65 7.97 -4.14
CA LEU A 186 6.23 8.09 -3.82
C LEU A 186 5.38 7.97 -5.09
N SER A 187 4.38 7.09 -5.07
CA SER A 187 3.28 7.09 -6.04
C SER A 187 2.16 8.01 -5.57
N ILE A 188 1.57 8.84 -6.43
CA ILE A 188 0.52 9.80 -6.08
C ILE A 188 -0.59 9.75 -7.15
N PRO A 189 -1.84 9.46 -6.79
CA PRO A 189 -2.98 9.66 -7.69
C PRO A 189 -3.07 11.13 -8.13
N LEU A 190 -3.30 11.38 -9.42
CA LEU A 190 -3.37 12.75 -9.94
C LEU A 190 -4.45 13.59 -9.23
N SER A 191 -5.57 12.97 -8.86
CA SER A 191 -6.62 13.62 -8.07
C SER A 191 -6.19 14.07 -6.67
N ASP A 192 -5.01 13.70 -6.19
CA ASP A 192 -4.42 14.07 -4.91
C ASP A 192 -3.22 15.04 -5.02
N ILE A 193 -3.02 15.66 -6.18
CA ILE A 193 -1.93 16.62 -6.40
C ILE A 193 -1.97 17.78 -5.38
N HIS A 194 -3.16 18.19 -4.94
CA HIS A 194 -3.31 19.23 -3.92
C HIS A 194 -2.76 18.80 -2.55
N ARG A 195 -3.03 17.55 -2.12
CA ARG A 195 -2.48 17.02 -0.85
C ARG A 195 -0.95 16.92 -0.92
N TYR A 196 -0.42 16.52 -2.06
CA TYR A 196 1.03 16.52 -2.31
C TYR A 196 1.64 17.91 -2.16
N HIS A 197 1.03 18.92 -2.77
CA HIS A 197 1.50 20.30 -2.67
C HIS A 197 1.58 20.81 -1.23
N GLN A 198 0.71 20.34 -0.33
CA GLN A 198 0.69 20.73 1.08
C GLN A 198 1.83 20.11 1.90
N VAL A 199 2.44 19.04 1.42
CA VAL A 199 3.46 18.28 2.17
C VAL A 199 4.81 18.20 1.46
N VAL A 200 4.95 18.81 0.28
CA VAL A 200 6.18 18.71 -0.52
C VAL A 200 7.42 19.18 0.24
N ASP A 201 7.29 20.17 1.12
CA ASP A 201 8.38 20.67 1.96
C ASP A 201 8.87 19.64 3.00
N ARG A 202 8.04 18.64 3.33
CA ARG A 202 8.38 17.54 4.25
C ARG A 202 9.05 16.35 3.53
N LEU A 203 9.33 16.45 2.24
CA LEU A 203 9.87 15.37 1.41
C LEU A 203 11.32 15.66 0.96
N PRO A 204 12.28 15.93 1.87
CA PRO A 204 13.64 16.35 1.50
C PRO A 204 14.48 15.27 0.80
N ARG A 205 14.06 14.01 0.90
CA ARG A 205 14.75 12.84 0.31
C ARG A 205 14.06 12.29 -0.92
N LEU A 206 12.98 12.91 -1.37
CA LEU A 206 12.19 12.39 -2.47
C LEU A 206 12.95 12.57 -3.79
N GLU A 207 13.38 11.46 -4.37
CA GLU A 207 14.13 11.42 -5.63
C GLU A 207 13.21 11.19 -6.82
N LEU A 208 12.11 10.45 -6.61
CA LEU A 208 11.24 9.99 -7.69
C LEU A 208 9.75 10.01 -7.31
N ILE A 209 8.94 10.56 -8.21
CA ILE A 209 7.50 10.65 -8.06
C ILE A 209 6.83 9.94 -9.23
N TYR A 210 5.87 9.07 -8.93
CA TYR A 210 5.01 8.44 -9.93
C TYR A 210 3.61 9.00 -9.83
N PHE A 211 3.21 9.78 -10.82
CA PHE A 211 1.82 10.18 -10.94
C PHE A 211 1.00 9.02 -11.52
N LEU A 212 -0.05 8.66 -10.80
CA LEU A 212 -0.98 7.61 -11.18
C LEU A 212 -2.20 8.28 -11.77
N LEU A 213 -2.52 7.94 -13.02
CA LEU A 213 -3.76 8.34 -13.64
C LEU A 213 -4.90 7.53 -13.01
N ASP A 214 -5.67 8.16 -12.14
CA ASP A 214 -6.91 7.59 -11.65
C ASP A 214 -8.04 8.03 -12.59
N GLU A 215 -8.38 7.13 -13.53
CA GLU A 215 -9.22 7.35 -14.72
C GLU A 215 -10.57 8.04 -14.49
N VAL A 216 -11.04 8.12 -13.25
CA VAL A 216 -12.29 8.81 -12.89
C VAL A 216 -12.24 10.31 -13.22
N TYR A 217 -11.06 10.92 -13.37
CA TYR A 217 -10.92 12.39 -13.47
C TYR A 217 -10.42 12.94 -14.82
N ASP A 218 -10.08 12.10 -15.82
CA ASP A 218 -9.31 12.55 -17.00
C ASP A 218 -10.05 12.46 -18.35
N LYS A 219 -11.38 12.61 -18.35
CA LYS A 219 -12.14 12.82 -19.60
C LYS A 219 -12.98 14.08 -19.52
N SER A 220 -12.30 15.23 -19.38
CA SER A 220 -12.87 16.55 -19.68
C SER A 220 -12.67 16.91 -21.14
#